data_AF-A0AA88HTD1-F1
#
_entry.id   AF-A0AA88HTD1-F1
#
_cell.length_a   1.000
_cell.length_b   1.000
_cell.length_c   1.000
_cell.angle_alpha   90.00
_cell.angle_beta   90.00
_cell.angle_gamma   90.00
#
_symmetry.space_group_name_H-M   'P 1'
#
loop_
_entity.id
_entity.type
_entity.pdbx_description
1 polymer ?
#
loop_
_entity_poly.entity_id
_entity_poly.type
_entity_poly.pdbx_seq_one_letter_code
_entity_poly.pdbx_strand_id
1 'polypeptide(L)' 'MWSIANDDIMRRFISDAKEKPTNASILITTHPMITYGQKRTYEEEQTMKWLQDQEWGIMVLDKVHPIPAKIFRRVLTIV' A
#
# COMPACT_ATOMS: atom_id res chain seq x y z
N MET A 1 -21.46 10.15 -9.87
CA MET A 1 -20.03 9.86 -10.13
C MET A 1 -19.22 10.64 -9.10
N TRP A 2 -18.41 9.97 -8.27
CA TRP A 2 -17.68 10.63 -7.17
C TRP A 2 -16.21 10.96 -7.49
N SER A 3 -15.67 10.43 -8.59
CA SER A 3 -14.31 10.71 -9.05
C SER A 3 -14.19 10.45 -10.56
N ILE A 4 -13.18 11.08 -11.17
CA ILE A 4 -12.73 10.88 -12.55
C ILE A 4 -11.45 10.02 -12.63
N ALA A 5 -11.08 9.35 -11.53
CA ALA A 5 -9.90 8.49 -11.49
C ALA A 5 -10.13 7.22 -12.35
N ASN A 6 -9.19 6.97 -13.26
CA ASN A 6 -9.20 5.80 -14.13
C ASN A 6 -8.43 4.62 -13.52
N ASP A 7 -8.72 3.40 -13.96
CA ASP A 7 -8.06 2.18 -13.47
C ASP A 7 -6.54 2.17 -13.78
N ASP A 8 -6.08 2.92 -14.77
CA ASP A 8 -4.66 2.98 -15.12
C ASP A 8 -3.81 3.65 -14.03
N ILE A 9 -4.38 4.64 -13.34
CA ILE A 9 -3.70 5.42 -12.28
C ILE A 9 -3.92 4.84 -10.88
N MET A 10 -4.82 3.87 -10.73
CA MET A 10 -5.13 3.20 -9.48
C MET A 10 -4.44 1.85 -9.42
N ARG A 11 -3.91 1.49 -8.25
CA ARG A 11 -3.36 0.15 -8.00
C ARG A 11 -3.84 -0.45 -6.71
N ARG A 12 -4.00 -1.76 -6.74
CA ARG A 12 -4.36 -2.56 -5.57
C ARG A 12 -3.19 -3.44 -5.18
N PHE A 13 -2.79 -3.32 -3.92
CA PHE A 13 -1.82 -4.18 -3.27
C PHE A 13 -2.46 -4.83 -2.04
N ILE A 14 -3.28 -5.84 -2.33
CA ILE A 14 -4.04 -6.63 -1.35
C ILE A 14 -3.77 -8.12 -1.59
N SER A 15 -4.19 -8.99 -0.66
CA SER A 15 -3.93 -10.43 -0.75
C SER A 15 -4.37 -11.04 -2.10
N ASP A 16 -5.54 -10.62 -2.60
CA ASP A 16 -6.18 -11.21 -3.77
C ASP A 16 -5.90 -10.45 -5.08
N ALA A 17 -5.30 -9.26 -4.99
CA ALA A 17 -4.93 -8.44 -6.14
C ALA A 17 -3.56 -7.82 -5.92
N LYS A 18 -2.57 -8.33 -6.67
CA LYS A 18 -1.16 -7.96 -6.61
C LYS A 18 -0.76 -7.35 -7.95
N GLU A 19 -1.30 -6.17 -8.23
CA GLU A 19 -1.01 -5.49 -9.48
C GLU A 19 0.45 -5.04 -9.52
N LYS A 20 1.07 -5.12 -10.70
CA LYS A 20 2.48 -4.79 -10.87
C LYS A 20 2.75 -3.30 -10.60
N PRO A 21 3.90 -2.97 -10.00
CA PRO A 21 4.31 -1.60 -9.79
C PRO A 21 4.47 -0.90 -11.15
N THR A 22 3.65 0.12 -11.36
CA THR A 22 3.61 0.97 -12.56
C THR A 22 3.44 2.42 -12.10
N ASN A 23 3.44 3.38 -13.01
CA ASN A 23 3.33 4.80 -12.66
C ASN A 23 1.91 5.17 -12.19
N ALA A 24 1.56 4.74 -10.98
CA ALA A 24 0.24 4.90 -10.38
C ALA A 24 0.24 6.04 -9.36
N SER A 25 -0.81 6.84 -9.37
CA SER A 25 -0.96 7.99 -8.45
C SER A 25 -1.76 7.64 -7.19
N ILE A 26 -2.52 6.54 -7.22
CA ILE A 26 -3.36 6.10 -6.11
C ILE A 26 -3.06 4.63 -5.83
N LEU A 27 -2.69 4.33 -4.59
CA LEU A 27 -2.47 2.98 -4.11
C LEU A 27 -3.47 2.63 -3.01
N ILE A 28 -4.13 1.48 -3.15
CA ILE A 28 -5.00 0.90 -2.13
C ILE A 28 -4.32 -0.36 -1.60
N THR A 29 -4.07 -0.38 -0.30
CA THR A 29 -3.41 -1.50 0.39
C THR A 29 -4.02 -1.74 1.77
N THR A 30 -3.62 -2.84 2.42
CA THR A 30 -4.08 -3.19 3.77
C THR A 30 -2.90 -3.20 4.75
N HIS A 31 -3.18 -2.96 6.03
CA HIS A 31 -2.15 -2.97 7.07
C HIS A 31 -1.30 -4.26 7.10
N PRO A 32 -1.86 -5.47 6.92
CA PRO A 32 -1.06 -6.68 6.85
C PRO A 32 -0.09 -6.68 5.67
N MET A 33 -0.51 -6.20 4.49
CA MET A 33 0.34 -6.19 3.29
C MET A 33 1.58 -5.32 3.49
N ILE A 34 1.46 -4.17 4.16
CA ILE A 34 2.58 -3.28 4.45
C ILE A 34 3.47 -3.83 5.57
N THR A 35 2.86 -4.34 6.64
CA THR A 35 3.59 -4.76 7.85
C THR A 35 4.09 -6.21 7.83
N TYR A 36 3.77 -6.96 6.77
CA TYR A 36 4.23 -8.34 6.58
C TYR A 36 5.76 -8.41 6.63
N GLY A 37 6.29 -9.09 7.64
CA GLY A 37 7.73 -9.18 7.91
C GLY A 37 8.36 -10.53 7.59
N GLN A 38 7.60 -11.46 7.03
CA GLN A 38 8.10 -12.74 6.55
C GLN A 38 8.51 -12.63 5.08
N LYS A 39 9.06 -13.72 4.53
CA LYS A 39 9.52 -13.79 3.14
C LYS A 39 8.33 -13.52 2.18
N ARG A 40 8.45 -12.46 1.40
CA ARG A 40 7.49 -12.07 0.36
C ARG A 40 7.82 -12.81 -0.94
N THR A 41 6.85 -12.88 -1.84
CA THR A 41 7.15 -13.31 -3.22
C THR A 41 8.00 -12.23 -3.91
N TYR A 42 8.72 -12.62 -4.95
CA TYR A 42 9.55 -11.68 -5.72
C TYR A 42 8.75 -10.46 -6.23
N GLU A 43 7.50 -10.67 -6.66
CA GLU A 43 6.63 -9.60 -7.12
C GLU A 43 6.20 -8.66 -5.99
N GLU A 44 5.89 -9.20 -4.81
CA GLU A 44 5.56 -8.40 -3.63
C GLU A 44 6.74 -7.58 -3.12
N GLU A 45 7.96 -8.12 -3.19
CA GLU A 45 9.19 -7.38 -2.85
C GLU A 45 9.41 -6.22 -3.84
N GLN A 46 9.18 -6.43 -5.13
CA GLN A 46 9.27 -5.33 -6.11
C GLN A 46 8.23 -4.23 -5.87
N THR A 47 6.97 -4.60 -5.58
CA THR A 47 5.92 -3.62 -5.28
C THR A 47 6.24 -2.82 -4.03
N MET A 48 6.80 -3.47 -3.01
CA MET A 48 7.21 -2.80 -1.77
C MET A 48 8.38 -1.85 -1.97
N LYS A 49 9.35 -2.23 -2.81
CA LYS A 49 10.45 -1.33 -3.19
C LYS A 49 9.92 -0.12 -3.95
N TRP A 50 9.05 -0.33 -4.94
CA TRP A 50 8.41 0.76 -5.68
C TRP A 50 7.59 1.69 -4.77
N LEU A 51 6.89 1.14 -3.78
CA LEU A 51 6.16 1.93 -2.80
C LEU A 51 7.09 2.84 -1.99
N GLN A 52 8.27 2.34 -1.61
CA GLN A 52 9.26 3.07 -0.81
C GLN A 52 10.12 4.05 -1.59
N ASP A 53 10.30 3.82 -2.89
CA ASP A 53 11.15 4.64 -3.76
C ASP A 53 10.49 5.99 -4.16
N GLN A 54 9.25 6.25 -3.74
CA GLN A 54 8.50 7.46 -4.10
C GLN A 54 7.95 8.21 -2.88
N GLU A 55 7.82 9.53 -3.01
CA GLU A 55 7.21 10.37 -1.98
C GLU A 55 5.69 10.42 -2.17
N TRP A 56 4.95 10.01 -1.13
CA TRP A 56 3.50 10.05 -1.12
C TRP A 56 2.99 11.37 -0.53
N GLY A 57 2.09 12.05 -1.24
CA GLY A 57 1.54 13.33 -0.76
C GLY A 57 0.48 13.17 0.33
N ILE A 58 -0.38 12.15 0.24
CA ILE A 58 -1.49 11.92 1.17
C ILE A 58 -1.58 10.44 1.49
N MET A 59 -1.66 10.12 2.78
CA MET A 59 -1.96 8.78 3.26
C MET A 59 -3.29 8.77 4.01
N VAL A 60 -4.24 7.97 3.53
CA VAL A 60 -5.54 7.78 4.17
C VAL A 60 -5.54 6.43 4.90
N LEU A 61 -5.79 6.47 6.21
CA LEU A 61 -5.85 5.28 7.05
C LEU A 61 -7.29 5.06 7.51
N ASP A 62 -7.90 3.93 7.13
CA ASP A 62 -9.22 3.53 7.61
C ASP A 62 -9.10 2.62 8.85
N LYS A 63 -10.14 2.63 9.69
CA LYS A 63 -10.27 1.76 10.88
C LYS A 63 -9.06 1.79 11.83
N VAL A 64 -8.56 2.98 12.15
CA VAL A 64 -7.37 3.12 13.02
C VAL A 64 -7.60 2.77 14.50
N HIS A 65 -8.81 2.97 15.02
CA HIS A 65 -9.14 2.72 16.43
C HIS A 65 -8.81 1.30 16.95
N PRO A 66 -9.14 0.21 16.23
CA PRO A 66 -8.81 -1.15 16.67
C PRO A 66 -7.34 -1.57 16.48
N ILE A 67 -6.50 -0.77 15.84
CA ILE A 67 -5.14 -1.19 15.46
C ILE A 67 -4.17 -0.98 16.64
N PRO A 68 -3.40 -2.00 17.04
CA PRO A 68 -2.35 -1.82 18.04
C PRO A 68 -1.34 -0.73 17.62
N ALA A 69 -1.02 0.18 18.54
CA ALA A 69 -0.12 1.32 18.26
C ALA A 69 1.23 0.91 17.64
N LYS A 70 1.74 -0.28 17.98
CA LYS A 70 2.99 -0.81 17.41
C LYS A 70 2.87 -1.09 15.90
N ILE A 71 1.76 -1.65 15.46
CA ILE A 71 1.50 -1.95 14.05
C ILE A 71 1.28 -0.65 13.29
N PHE A 72 0.50 0.27 13.88
CA PHE A 72 0.24 1.59 13.32
C PHE A 72 1.54 2.36 13.03
N ARG A 73 2.44 2.47 14.03
CA ARG A 73 3.74 3.13 13.85
C ARG A 73 4.59 2.48 12.76
N ARG A 74 4.52 1.16 12.64
CA ARG A 74 5.27 0.43 11.62
C ARG A 74 4.79 0.76 10.20
N VAL A 75 3.48 0.93 9.99
CA VAL A 75 2.95 1.41 8.70
C VAL A 75 3.54 2.77 8.35
N LEU A 76 3.52 3.72 9.28
CA LEU A 76 4.05 5.08 9.07
C LEU A 76 5.57 5.15 8.81
N THR A 77 6.32 4.10 9.15
CA THR A 77 7.78 4.08 8.97
C THR A 77 8.18 3.38 7.67
N ILE A 78 7.30 2.54 7.12
CA ILE A 78 7.57 1.73 5.94
C ILE A 78 7.19 2.47 4.66
N VAL A 79 6.17 3.32 4.72
CA VAL A 79 5.65 4.14 3.61
C VAL A 79 6.36 5.48 3.59
#